data_AF-A0A3N5L3T9-F1
#
_entry.id   AF-A0A3N5L3T9-F1
#
_cell.length_a   1.000
_cell.length_b   1.000
_cell.length_c   1.000
_cell.angle_alpha   90.00
_cell.angle_beta   90.00
_cell.angle_gamma   90.00
#
_symmetry.space_group_name_H-M   'P 1'
#
loop_
_entity.id
_entity.type
_entity.pdbx_description
1 polymer ?
#
loop_
_entity_poly.entity_id
_entity_poly.type
_entity_poly.pdbx_seq_one_letter_code
_entity_poly.pdbx_strand_id
1 'polypeptide(L)'
;MDLFALTRTLMDIESVTGNEKETGEFLLAHLSDLAVRHQGAAEKMDAEADRFNVFAHWGDPVVTLSTHMDTVPPHVPSREDADRIWGRGACDAKGIIASMIQAAEELLAEGVRNFGLLFVVGEEKNSAGALAAARSPRGSRYLVNGEPTENRLALGSKGALRYEITATGKMAHSAYPERGESAIDKLLDVLQKLRAMPLPV
;
A
#
# COMPACT_ATOMS: atom_id res chain seq x y z
N MET A 1 -23.05 -2.62 -2.05
CA MET A 1 -22.55 -3.61 -1.07
C MET A 1 -22.38 -2.86 0.24
N ASP A 2 -22.70 -3.42 1.40
CA ASP A 2 -22.44 -2.70 2.65
C ASP A 2 -20.93 -2.63 2.96
N LEU A 3 -20.55 -1.74 3.89
CA LEU A 3 -19.18 -1.47 4.28
C LEU A 3 -18.40 -2.72 4.73
N PHE A 4 -19.03 -3.58 5.53
CA PHE A 4 -18.38 -4.75 6.12
C PHE A 4 -18.20 -5.86 5.07
N ALA A 5 -19.21 -6.08 4.22
CA ALA A 5 -19.13 -6.99 3.09
C ALA A 5 -18.07 -6.55 2.05
N LEU A 6 -17.96 -5.24 1.79
CA LEU A 6 -16.91 -4.69 0.93
C LEU A 6 -15.52 -4.91 1.53
N THR A 7 -15.37 -4.65 2.83
CA THR A 7 -14.12 -4.89 3.56
C THR A 7 -13.69 -6.35 3.43
N ARG A 8 -14.59 -7.31 3.69
CA ARG A 8 -14.29 -8.74 3.56
C ARG A 8 -13.96 -9.15 2.14
N THR A 9 -14.72 -8.67 1.16
CA THR A 9 -14.47 -8.95 -0.25
C THR A 9 -13.06 -8.50 -0.66
N LEU A 10 -12.65 -7.30 -0.24
CA LEU A 10 -11.30 -6.77 -0.50
C LEU A 10 -10.19 -7.55 0.23
N MET A 11 -10.49 -8.14 1.39
CA MET A 11 -9.55 -8.97 2.15
C MET A 11 -9.41 -10.39 1.59
N ASP A 12 -10.50 -10.93 1.06
CA ASP A 12 -10.55 -12.29 0.50
C ASP A 12 -9.89 -12.36 -0.88
N ILE A 13 -9.75 -11.21 -1.58
CA ILE A 13 -8.90 -11.10 -2.75
C ILE A 13 -7.44 -10.96 -2.31
N GLU A 14 -6.63 -11.94 -2.69
CA GLU A 14 -5.19 -11.93 -2.42
C GLU A 14 -4.52 -10.71 -3.07
N SER A 15 -3.70 -10.00 -2.29
CA SER A 15 -3.03 -8.79 -2.76
C SER A 15 -1.73 -8.54 -2.00
N VAL A 16 -0.97 -9.59 -1.70
CA VAL A 16 0.40 -9.44 -1.22
C VAL A 16 1.18 -8.61 -2.23
N THR A 17 2.06 -7.73 -1.76
CA THR A 17 2.83 -6.84 -2.64
C THR A 17 3.44 -7.56 -3.85
N GLY A 18 3.06 -7.14 -5.06
CA GLY A 18 3.38 -7.79 -6.33
C GLY A 18 2.21 -8.54 -6.98
N ASN A 19 1.17 -8.90 -6.22
CA ASN A 19 -0.01 -9.65 -6.68
C ASN A 19 -1.31 -8.81 -6.63
N GLU A 20 -1.22 -7.49 -6.73
CA GLU A 20 -2.38 -6.60 -6.50
C GLU A 20 -3.42 -6.60 -7.62
N LYS A 21 -3.11 -7.22 -8.77
CA LYS A 21 -3.89 -7.10 -10.01
C LYS A 21 -5.38 -7.37 -9.82
N GLU A 22 -5.74 -8.47 -9.16
CA GLU A 22 -7.15 -8.87 -8.97
C GLU A 22 -7.89 -7.87 -8.08
N THR A 23 -7.26 -7.40 -6.99
CA THR A 23 -7.83 -6.33 -6.15
C THR A 23 -8.00 -5.04 -6.96
N GLY A 24 -7.00 -4.65 -7.74
CA GLY A 24 -7.05 -3.45 -8.56
C GLY A 24 -8.14 -3.51 -9.62
N GLU A 25 -8.35 -4.68 -10.25
CA GLU A 25 -9.44 -4.89 -11.22
C GLU A 25 -10.81 -4.82 -10.55
N PHE A 26 -10.96 -5.42 -9.36
CA PHE A 26 -12.19 -5.31 -8.57
C PHE A 26 -12.50 -3.85 -8.19
N LEU A 27 -11.51 -3.12 -7.67
CA LEU A 27 -11.67 -1.72 -7.28
C LEU A 27 -12.00 -0.85 -8.49
N LEU A 28 -11.33 -1.04 -9.63
CA LEU A 28 -11.62 -0.29 -10.84
C LEU A 28 -13.05 -0.53 -11.31
N ALA A 29 -13.52 -1.77 -11.34
CA ALA A 29 -14.89 -2.08 -11.73
C ALA A 29 -15.90 -1.41 -10.79
N HIS A 30 -15.69 -1.57 -9.48
CA HIS A 30 -16.55 -0.98 -8.45
C HIS A 30 -16.64 0.54 -8.55
N LEU A 31 -15.49 1.21 -8.70
CA LEU A 31 -15.42 2.67 -8.83
C LEU A 31 -15.92 3.17 -10.19
N SER A 32 -15.77 2.39 -11.27
CA SER A 32 -16.30 2.75 -12.59
C SER A 32 -17.83 2.79 -12.57
N ASP A 33 -18.46 1.81 -11.93
CA ASP A 33 -19.92 1.79 -11.75
C ASP A 33 -20.40 2.98 -10.91
N LEU A 34 -19.66 3.34 -9.85
CA LEU A 34 -19.96 4.53 -9.05
C LEU A 34 -19.74 5.83 -9.85
N ALA A 35 -18.66 5.92 -10.63
CA ALA A 35 -18.35 7.05 -11.48
C ALA A 35 -19.44 7.27 -12.53
N VAL A 36 -19.88 6.24 -13.23
CA VAL A 36 -20.96 6.33 -14.23
C VAL A 36 -22.25 6.84 -13.61
N ARG A 37 -22.64 6.33 -12.43
CA ARG A 37 -23.86 6.77 -11.73
C ARG A 37 -23.83 8.23 -11.29
N HIS A 38 -22.64 8.77 -10.99
CA HIS A 38 -22.49 10.08 -10.38
C HIS A 38 -21.67 11.08 -11.21
N GLN A 39 -21.51 10.83 -12.52
CA GLN A 39 -20.81 11.73 -13.47
C GLN A 39 -19.36 11.98 -13.08
N GLY A 40 -18.66 10.93 -12.64
CA GLY A 40 -17.22 10.93 -12.39
C GLY A 40 -16.45 10.18 -13.47
N ALA A 41 -15.17 9.94 -13.20
CA ALA A 41 -14.31 9.06 -14.00
C ALA A 41 -13.51 8.13 -13.08
N ALA A 42 -13.17 6.95 -13.57
CA ALA A 42 -12.26 6.01 -12.94
C ALA A 42 -11.27 5.48 -13.99
N GLU A 43 -10.00 5.37 -13.62
CA GLU A 43 -8.93 4.97 -14.53
C GLU A 43 -7.86 4.13 -13.82
N LYS A 44 -7.12 3.36 -14.61
CA LYS A 44 -5.84 2.77 -14.18
C LYS A 44 -4.75 3.82 -14.32
N MET A 45 -3.88 3.92 -13.32
CA MET A 45 -2.62 4.65 -13.45
C MET A 45 -1.46 3.65 -13.37
N ASP A 46 -0.68 3.54 -14.43
CA ASP A 46 0.46 2.63 -14.48
C ASP A 46 1.48 2.95 -13.37
N ALA A 47 1.93 1.92 -12.66
CA ALA A 47 2.88 2.05 -11.55
C ALA A 47 4.23 1.39 -11.86
N GLU A 48 4.26 0.06 -11.91
CA GLU A 48 5.48 -0.71 -12.14
C GLU A 48 5.14 -2.03 -12.85
N ALA A 49 5.80 -2.31 -13.98
CA ALA A 49 5.52 -3.46 -14.83
C ALA A 49 4.03 -3.55 -15.20
N ASP A 50 3.33 -4.61 -14.79
CA ASP A 50 1.90 -4.84 -15.03
C ASP A 50 0.99 -4.41 -13.87
N ARG A 51 1.56 -3.76 -12.85
CA ARG A 51 0.86 -3.27 -11.66
C ARG A 51 0.41 -1.82 -11.87
N PHE A 52 -0.80 -1.51 -11.40
CA PHE A 52 -1.43 -0.21 -11.59
C PHE A 52 -2.13 0.25 -10.32
N ASN A 53 -2.13 1.56 -10.08
CA ASN A 53 -3.02 2.20 -9.12
C ASN A 53 -4.41 2.36 -9.73
N VAL A 54 -5.41 2.52 -8.88
CA VAL A 54 -6.77 2.90 -9.29
C VAL A 54 -7.04 4.33 -8.85
N PHE A 55 -7.41 5.18 -9.79
CA PHE A 55 -7.81 6.56 -9.49
C PHE A 55 -9.24 6.79 -9.94
N ALA A 56 -10.07 7.33 -9.06
CA ALA A 56 -11.42 7.76 -9.38
C ALA A 56 -11.65 9.18 -8.88
N HIS A 57 -12.42 9.98 -9.63
CA HIS A 57 -12.71 11.34 -9.22
C HIS A 57 -14.07 11.84 -9.71
N TRP A 58 -14.57 12.86 -9.01
CA TRP A 58 -15.79 13.57 -9.35
C TRP A 58 -15.51 15.07 -9.33
N GLY A 59 -15.94 15.75 -10.40
CA GLY A 59 -15.59 17.14 -10.69
C GLY A 59 -14.08 17.39 -10.64
N ASP A 60 -13.70 18.59 -10.20
CA ASP A 60 -12.30 19.01 -10.02
C ASP A 60 -11.86 18.73 -8.58
N PRO A 61 -11.00 17.72 -8.33
CA PRO A 61 -10.71 17.28 -6.97
C PRO A 61 -9.90 18.28 -6.18
N VAL A 62 -10.49 18.86 -5.12
CA VAL A 62 -9.78 19.69 -4.16
C VAL A 62 -8.98 18.82 -3.17
N VAL A 63 -9.53 17.65 -2.83
CA VAL A 63 -8.92 16.66 -1.94
C VAL A 63 -8.95 15.28 -2.58
N THR A 64 -7.87 14.51 -2.42
CA THR A 64 -7.85 13.08 -2.75
C THR A 64 -7.70 12.27 -1.45
N LEU A 65 -8.57 11.27 -1.27
CA LEU A 65 -8.39 10.25 -0.23
C LEU A 65 -7.57 9.12 -0.82
N SER A 66 -6.50 8.72 -0.14
CA SER A 66 -5.55 7.74 -0.65
C SER A 66 -5.23 6.68 0.39
N THR A 67 -5.02 5.45 -0.04
CA THR A 67 -4.43 4.39 0.78
C THR A 67 -3.85 3.33 -0.14
N HIS A 68 -3.04 2.44 0.39
CA HIS A 68 -2.52 1.31 -0.39
C HIS A 68 -3.52 0.15 -0.44
N MET A 69 -3.40 -0.66 -1.50
CA MET A 69 -4.22 -1.85 -1.70
C MET A 69 -3.45 -3.15 -1.54
N ASP A 70 -2.12 -3.10 -1.42
CA ASP A 70 -1.30 -4.28 -1.15
C ASP A 70 -1.30 -4.66 0.33
N THR A 71 -0.66 -5.78 0.65
CA THR A 71 -0.50 -6.26 2.02
C THR A 71 0.82 -7.02 2.16
N VAL A 72 1.32 -7.18 3.39
CA VAL A 72 2.43 -8.12 3.66
C VAL A 72 2.00 -9.60 3.64
N PRO A 73 2.93 -10.53 3.30
CA PRO A 73 2.66 -11.97 3.42
C PRO A 73 2.57 -12.44 4.88
N PRO A 74 1.92 -13.59 5.15
CA PRO A 74 1.11 -14.35 4.22
C PRO A 74 -0.29 -13.72 4.04
N HIS A 75 -0.99 -14.13 2.98
CA HIS A 75 -2.42 -13.91 2.85
C HIS A 75 -3.17 -14.69 3.94
N VAL A 76 -4.13 -14.01 4.59
CA VAL A 76 -5.00 -14.59 5.61
C VAL A 76 -6.43 -14.14 5.29
N PRO A 77 -7.33 -15.06 4.94
CA PRO A 77 -8.69 -14.72 4.52
C PRO A 77 -9.47 -14.05 5.65
N SER A 78 -10.56 -13.39 5.29
CA SER A 78 -11.41 -12.71 6.24
C SER A 78 -12.21 -13.68 7.11
N ARG A 79 -12.40 -13.29 8.37
CA ARG A 79 -13.36 -13.89 9.29
C ARG A 79 -14.02 -12.78 10.08
N GLU A 80 -15.33 -12.85 10.24
CA GLU A 80 -16.09 -11.90 11.04
C GLU A 80 -16.69 -12.59 12.27
N ASP A 81 -16.69 -11.90 13.40
CA ASP A 81 -17.50 -12.24 14.57
C ASP A 81 -18.42 -11.07 14.92
N ALA A 82 -19.04 -11.09 16.11
CA ALA A 82 -20.03 -10.09 16.49
C ALA A 82 -19.49 -8.65 16.52
N ASP A 83 -18.18 -8.48 16.77
CA ASP A 83 -17.60 -7.17 17.05
C ASP A 83 -16.45 -6.81 16.09
N ARG A 84 -15.88 -7.79 15.37
CA ARG A 84 -14.62 -7.61 14.64
C ARG A 84 -14.56 -8.38 13.33
N ILE A 85 -13.87 -7.77 12.37
CA ILE A 85 -13.35 -8.43 11.16
C ILE A 85 -11.87 -8.72 11.38
N TRP A 86 -11.47 -9.96 11.10
CA TRP A 86 -10.12 -10.50 11.26
C TRP A 86 -9.58 -10.94 9.92
N GLY A 87 -8.27 -10.80 9.71
CA GLY A 87 -7.58 -11.26 8.51
C GLY A 87 -6.47 -10.29 8.09
N ARG A 88 -5.74 -10.64 7.04
CA ARG A 88 -4.74 -9.74 6.44
C ARG A 88 -5.48 -8.63 5.72
N GLY A 89 -5.07 -7.38 5.90
CA GLY A 89 -5.78 -6.25 5.29
C GLY A 89 -6.87 -5.62 6.15
N ALA A 90 -7.37 -6.29 7.20
CA ALA A 90 -8.53 -5.81 7.96
C ALA A 90 -8.33 -4.38 8.51
N CYS A 91 -7.18 -4.17 9.14
CA CYS A 91 -6.76 -2.86 9.66
C CYS A 91 -5.90 -2.09 8.62
N ASP A 92 -4.98 -2.79 7.98
CA ASP A 92 -3.95 -2.23 7.09
C ASP A 92 -3.97 -2.93 5.71
N ALA A 93 -4.63 -2.38 4.68
CA ALA A 93 -5.46 -1.15 4.73
C ALA A 93 -6.85 -1.31 4.07
N LYS A 94 -7.36 -2.53 3.90
CA LYS A 94 -8.62 -2.81 3.20
C LYS A 94 -9.86 -2.22 3.89
N GLY A 95 -9.91 -2.21 5.22
CA GLY A 95 -10.98 -1.54 5.96
C GLY A 95 -11.01 -0.02 5.72
N ILE A 96 -9.84 0.58 5.52
CA ILE A 96 -9.69 2.00 5.19
C ILE A 96 -10.18 2.26 3.75
N ILE A 97 -9.81 1.41 2.78
CA ILE A 97 -10.35 1.49 1.40
C ILE A 97 -11.88 1.49 1.42
N ALA A 98 -12.47 0.50 2.10
CA ALA A 98 -13.93 0.36 2.16
C ALA A 98 -14.59 1.58 2.82
N SER A 99 -13.98 2.14 3.88
CA SER A 99 -14.46 3.35 4.55
C SER A 99 -14.38 4.58 3.65
N MET A 100 -13.31 4.74 2.86
CA MET A 100 -13.17 5.82 1.90
C MET A 100 -14.21 5.74 0.77
N ILE A 101 -14.50 4.53 0.29
CA ILE A 101 -15.55 4.30 -0.72
C ILE A 101 -16.92 4.64 -0.14
N GLN A 102 -17.24 4.18 1.07
CA GLN A 102 -18.50 4.52 1.76
C GLN A 102 -18.67 6.04 1.93
N ALA A 103 -17.61 6.73 2.37
CA ALA A 103 -17.63 8.19 2.50
C ALA A 103 -17.84 8.89 1.15
N ALA A 104 -17.23 8.36 0.08
CA ALA A 104 -17.47 8.87 -1.27
C ALA A 104 -18.94 8.67 -1.68
N GLU A 105 -19.55 7.50 -1.46
CA GLU A 105 -20.96 7.27 -1.77
C GLU A 105 -21.90 8.23 -1.03
N GLU A 106 -21.64 8.50 0.26
CA GLU A 106 -22.40 9.45 1.08
C GLU A 106 -22.27 10.90 0.57
N LEU A 107 -21.04 11.36 0.34
CA LEU A 107 -20.77 12.66 -0.27
C LEU A 107 -21.46 12.80 -1.64
N LEU A 108 -21.47 11.72 -2.42
CA LEU A 108 -22.09 11.74 -3.73
C LEU A 108 -23.62 11.85 -3.64
N ALA A 109 -24.24 11.18 -2.66
CA ALA A 109 -25.66 11.29 -2.37
C ALA A 109 -26.06 12.71 -1.93
N GLU A 110 -25.15 13.42 -1.24
CA GLU A 110 -25.33 14.83 -0.84
C GLU A 110 -25.04 15.84 -1.97
N GLY A 111 -24.59 15.37 -3.14
CA GLY A 111 -24.30 16.24 -4.29
C GLY A 111 -22.89 16.84 -4.30
N VAL A 112 -22.00 16.43 -3.39
CA VAL A 112 -20.59 16.88 -3.34
C VAL A 112 -19.78 16.19 -4.45
N ARG A 113 -18.98 16.95 -5.22
CA ARG A 113 -18.29 16.47 -6.45
C ARG A 113 -16.91 17.12 -6.65
N ASN A 114 -16.11 17.26 -5.60
CA ASN A 114 -14.80 17.94 -5.66
C ASN A 114 -13.73 17.14 -4.92
N PHE A 115 -13.72 15.83 -5.14
CA PHE A 115 -12.79 14.92 -4.48
C PHE A 115 -12.40 13.75 -5.38
N GLY A 116 -11.30 13.08 -5.02
CA GLY A 116 -10.82 11.86 -5.66
C GLY A 116 -10.54 10.75 -4.65
N LEU A 117 -10.46 9.53 -5.17
CA LEU A 117 -9.99 8.33 -4.49
C LEU A 117 -8.77 7.81 -5.25
N LEU A 118 -7.68 7.55 -4.55
CA LEU A 118 -6.45 6.98 -5.11
C LEU A 118 -6.03 5.75 -4.31
N PHE A 119 -6.11 4.59 -4.93
CA PHE A 119 -5.65 3.34 -4.31
C PHE A 119 -4.35 2.90 -4.97
N VAL A 120 -3.27 2.84 -4.18
CA VAL A 120 -1.91 2.64 -4.69
C VAL A 120 -1.38 1.24 -4.45
N VAL A 121 -0.44 0.80 -5.28
CA VAL A 121 0.25 -0.50 -5.14
C VAL A 121 1.66 -0.36 -4.55
N GLY A 122 2.11 -1.39 -3.83
CA GLY A 122 3.50 -1.60 -3.44
C GLY A 122 4.00 -0.80 -2.26
N GLU A 123 3.11 -0.26 -1.45
CA GLU A 123 3.45 0.54 -0.27
C GLU A 123 4.41 -0.22 0.64
N GLU A 124 4.11 -1.49 0.91
CA GLU A 124 4.77 -2.33 1.92
C GLU A 124 6.25 -2.63 1.55
N LYS A 125 6.63 -2.45 0.29
CA LYS A 125 7.97 -2.78 -0.23
C LYS A 125 8.77 -1.58 -0.71
N ASN A 126 8.25 -0.83 -1.68
CA ASN A 126 9.01 0.21 -2.37
C ASN A 126 8.19 1.47 -2.69
N SER A 127 6.92 1.50 -2.30
CA SER A 127 5.96 2.58 -2.57
C SER A 127 5.87 2.95 -4.06
N ALA A 128 6.02 1.98 -4.96
CA ALA A 128 6.05 2.19 -6.41
C ALA A 128 4.81 2.94 -6.91
N GLY A 129 3.62 2.57 -6.43
CA GLY A 129 2.36 3.21 -6.79
C GLY A 129 2.29 4.66 -6.38
N ALA A 130 2.66 4.99 -5.14
CA ALA A 130 2.70 6.37 -4.66
C ALA A 130 3.71 7.22 -5.45
N LEU A 131 4.89 6.67 -5.75
CA LEU A 131 5.90 7.34 -6.57
C LEU A 131 5.40 7.61 -8.00
N ALA A 132 4.71 6.66 -8.61
CA ALA A 132 4.12 6.81 -9.94
C ALA A 132 3.02 7.89 -9.96
N ALA A 133 2.11 7.87 -8.97
CA ALA A 133 1.05 8.88 -8.84
C ALA A 133 1.64 10.29 -8.65
N ALA A 134 2.70 10.43 -7.86
CA ALA A 134 3.38 11.71 -7.65
C ALA A 134 4.01 12.28 -8.94
N ARG A 135 4.40 11.43 -9.90
CA ARG A 135 4.96 11.85 -11.19
C ARG A 135 3.90 12.32 -12.20
N SER A 136 2.63 11.99 -11.98
CA SER A 136 1.49 12.39 -12.82
C SER A 136 0.37 12.95 -11.95
N PRO A 137 0.58 14.13 -11.33
CA PRO A 137 -0.36 14.67 -10.35
C PRO A 137 -1.68 15.08 -11.00
N ARG A 138 -2.79 14.80 -10.31
CA ARG A 138 -4.17 15.15 -10.74
C ARG A 138 -4.68 16.48 -10.17
N GLY A 139 -3.80 17.26 -9.55
CA GLY A 139 -4.08 18.65 -9.17
C GLY A 139 -4.79 18.87 -7.83
N SER A 140 -5.01 17.84 -7.02
CA SER A 140 -5.57 18.03 -5.68
C SER A 140 -4.69 18.90 -4.79
N ARG A 141 -5.33 19.82 -4.07
CA ARG A 141 -4.67 20.70 -3.09
C ARG A 141 -4.28 19.94 -1.83
N TYR A 142 -5.08 18.95 -1.45
CA TYR A 142 -4.88 18.14 -0.25
C TYR A 142 -4.88 16.65 -0.59
N LEU A 143 -4.10 15.88 0.18
CA LEU A 143 -4.11 14.43 0.18
C LEU A 143 -4.37 13.96 1.61
N VAL A 144 -5.38 13.11 1.81
CA VAL A 144 -5.59 12.40 3.07
C VAL A 144 -5.15 10.97 2.85
N ASN A 145 -3.96 10.61 3.33
CA ASN A 145 -3.48 9.23 3.26
C ASN A 145 -3.98 8.47 4.49
N GLY A 146 -4.83 7.48 4.26
CA GLY A 146 -5.37 6.61 5.30
C GLY A 146 -4.35 5.56 5.69
N GLU A 147 -4.12 5.45 7.00
CA GLU A 147 -3.27 4.46 7.65
C GLU A 147 -3.87 4.12 9.02
N PRO A 148 -3.54 2.98 9.63
CA PRO A 148 -4.06 2.58 10.94
C PRO A 148 -3.46 3.45 12.06
N THR A 149 -4.04 4.63 12.24
CA THR A 149 -3.57 5.68 13.15
C THR A 149 -4.41 5.81 14.43
N GLU A 150 -5.22 4.80 14.76
CA GLU A 150 -6.20 4.84 15.86
C GLU A 150 -7.16 6.03 15.76
N ASN A 151 -7.55 6.42 14.55
CA ASN A 151 -8.36 7.61 14.25
C ASN A 151 -7.72 8.93 14.71
N ARG A 152 -6.39 9.00 14.74
CA ARG A 152 -5.64 10.23 15.07
C ARG A 152 -4.96 10.81 13.84
N LEU A 153 -4.88 12.13 13.77
CA LEU A 153 -4.13 12.79 12.71
C LEU A 153 -2.62 12.68 12.96
N ALA A 154 -1.93 11.90 12.15
CA ALA A 154 -0.47 11.86 12.12
C ALA A 154 0.05 13.08 11.34
N LEU A 155 0.73 14.02 12.03
CA LEU A 155 1.24 15.26 11.43
C LEU A 155 2.61 15.10 10.75
N GLY A 156 3.26 13.96 10.91
CA GLY A 156 4.56 13.68 10.30
C GLY A 156 4.98 12.24 10.48
N SER A 157 5.86 11.78 9.61
CA SER A 157 6.47 10.45 9.64
C SER A 157 8.00 10.57 9.60
N LYS A 158 8.69 9.57 10.16
CA LYS A 158 10.14 9.45 9.99
C LYS A 158 10.41 8.94 8.57
N GLY A 159 11.44 9.47 7.91
CA GLY A 159 11.94 8.90 6.66
C GLY A 159 12.53 7.50 6.91
N ALA A 160 12.50 6.66 5.87
CA ALA A 160 13.12 5.34 5.89
C ALA A 160 14.29 5.30 4.90
N LEU A 161 15.41 4.72 5.33
CA LEU A 161 16.58 4.47 4.50
C LEU A 161 16.87 2.98 4.54
N ARG A 162 16.79 2.32 3.37
CA ARG A 162 16.98 0.87 3.22
C ARG A 162 18.27 0.62 2.43
N TYR A 163 19.13 -0.27 2.93
CA TYR A 163 20.37 -0.71 2.27
C TYR A 163 20.40 -2.22 2.13
N GLU A 164 20.87 -2.70 0.98
CA GLU A 164 21.27 -4.09 0.78
C GLU A 164 22.79 -4.17 0.86
N ILE A 165 23.31 -5.06 1.70
CA ILE A 165 24.76 -5.27 1.87
C ILE A 165 25.10 -6.67 1.41
N THR A 166 25.91 -6.75 0.36
CA THR A 166 26.36 -8.01 -0.22
C THR A 166 27.85 -8.19 0.04
N ALA A 167 28.22 -9.33 0.63
CA ALA A 167 29.61 -9.73 0.81
C ALA A 167 29.95 -10.91 -0.10
N THR A 168 31.13 -10.86 -0.70
CA THR A 168 31.71 -11.98 -1.46
C THR A 168 32.93 -12.52 -0.74
N GLY A 169 33.18 -13.82 -0.92
CA GLY A 169 34.29 -14.54 -0.34
C GLY A 169 34.99 -15.41 -1.37
N LYS A 170 35.90 -16.24 -0.89
CA LYS A 170 36.64 -17.20 -1.71
C LYS A 170 36.33 -18.61 -1.23
N MET A 171 35.82 -19.44 -2.14
CA MET A 171 35.51 -20.84 -1.82
C MET A 171 36.78 -21.60 -1.43
N ALA A 172 36.66 -22.44 -0.40
CA ALA A 172 37.66 -23.42 -0.01
C ALA A 172 36.97 -24.62 0.63
N HIS A 173 37.66 -25.76 0.65
CA HIS A 173 37.21 -26.92 1.40
C HIS A 173 37.19 -26.57 2.89
N SER A 174 36.16 -26.97 3.63
CA SER A 174 35.98 -26.61 5.05
C SER A 174 37.11 -27.08 5.96
N ALA A 175 37.86 -28.11 5.56
CA ALA A 175 39.06 -28.58 6.24
C ALA A 175 40.30 -27.66 6.08
N TYR A 176 40.30 -26.73 5.13
CA TYR A 176 41.40 -25.79 4.84
C TYR A 176 40.87 -24.35 4.74
N PRO A 177 40.23 -23.82 5.80
CA PRO A 177 39.58 -22.51 5.77
C PRO A 177 40.54 -21.37 5.42
N GLU A 178 41.83 -21.50 5.75
CA GLU A 178 42.88 -20.52 5.46
C GLU A 178 43.14 -20.32 3.95
N ARG A 179 42.66 -21.24 3.11
CA ARG A 179 42.76 -21.12 1.64
C ARG A 179 41.60 -20.32 1.03
N GLY A 180 40.55 -20.08 1.81
CA GLY A 180 39.33 -19.38 1.43
C GLY A 180 39.16 -18.05 2.14
N GLU A 181 37.97 -17.48 1.99
CA GLU A 181 37.56 -16.25 2.67
C GLU A 181 36.06 -16.31 2.89
N SER A 182 35.60 -16.20 4.14
CA SER A 182 34.20 -16.31 4.50
C SER A 182 33.46 -15.01 4.21
N ALA A 183 32.48 -15.05 3.30
CA ALA A 183 31.55 -13.93 3.11
C ALA A 183 30.69 -13.69 4.37
N ILE A 184 30.42 -14.73 5.16
CA ILE A 184 29.63 -14.64 6.38
C ILE A 184 30.40 -13.84 7.44
N ASP A 185 31.70 -14.11 7.62
CA ASP A 185 32.50 -13.43 8.64
C ASP A 185 32.58 -11.92 8.35
N LYS A 186 32.72 -11.54 7.07
CA LYS A 186 32.64 -10.14 6.64
C LYS A 186 31.29 -9.50 7.00
N LEU A 187 30.18 -10.22 6.85
CA LEU A 187 28.85 -9.72 7.23
C LEU A 187 28.70 -9.59 8.74
N LEU A 188 29.32 -10.47 9.53
CA LEU A 188 29.37 -10.33 10.99
C LEU A 188 30.13 -9.06 11.41
N ASP A 189 31.26 -8.77 10.77
CA ASP A 189 32.02 -7.54 11.01
C ASP A 189 31.20 -6.28 10.66
N VAL A 190 30.49 -6.31 9.53
CA VAL A 190 29.58 -5.22 9.13
C VAL A 190 28.45 -5.05 10.14
N LEU A 191 27.81 -6.13 10.56
CA LEU A 191 26.74 -6.09 11.56
C LEU A 191 27.24 -5.49 12.87
N GLN A 192 28.45 -5.83 13.31
CA GLN A 192 29.05 -5.25 14.50
C GLN A 192 29.23 -3.73 14.36
N LYS A 193 29.71 -3.26 13.21
CA LYS A 193 29.84 -1.81 12.92
C LYS A 193 28.48 -1.11 12.92
N LEU A 194 27.46 -1.72 12.29
CA LEU A 194 26.11 -1.17 12.26
C LEU A 194 25.50 -1.03 13.66
N ARG A 195 25.70 -2.04 14.53
CA ARG A 195 25.21 -2.00 15.92
C ARG A 195 25.91 -0.95 16.79
N ALA A 196 27.16 -0.62 16.48
CA ALA A 196 27.95 0.39 17.19
C ALA A 196 27.79 1.81 16.62
N MET A 197 27.11 1.95 15.47
CA MET A 197 26.96 3.22 14.79
C MET A 197 25.98 4.14 15.54
N PRO A 198 26.33 5.41 15.77
CA PRO A 198 25.37 6.39 16.28
C PRO A 198 24.31 6.64 15.21
N LEU A 199 23.06 6.29 15.50
CA LEU A 199 21.93 6.57 14.61
C LEU A 199 21.38 7.98 14.90
N PRO A 200 20.95 8.73 13.87
CA PRO A 200 20.24 9.98 14.08
C PRO A 200 18.96 9.71 14.89
N VAL A 201 18.70 10.56 15.89
CA VAL A 201 17.53 10.48 16.79
C VAL A 201 16.33 11.17 16.16
#